data_AF-A0A928W415-F1
#
_entry.id   AF-A0A928W415-F1
#
_cell.length_a   1.000
_cell.length_b   1.000
_cell.length_c   1.000
_cell.angle_alpha   90.00
_cell.angle_beta   90.00
_cell.angle_gamma   90.00
#
_symmetry.space_group_name_H-M   'P 1'
#
loop_
_entity.id
_entity.type
_entity.pdbx_description
1 polymer ?
#
loop_
_entity_poly.entity_id
_entity_poly.type
_entity_poly.pdbx_seq_one_letter_code
_entity_poly.pdbx_strand_id
1 'polypeptide(L)'
;MPTKDYKTDLLQRLGNSQYAATYLKAALDETLSDGNTEAFLLALKNVVEAKGSTQTIANESNISRQHLYRILSGEGNPTLDTLTSVLQAVGLTIDFKPVSIED
;
A
#
# COMPACT_ATOMS: atom_id res chain seq x y z
N MET A 1 11.78 19.70 22.01
CA MET A 1 10.47 19.36 21.41
C MET A 1 10.31 17.85 21.51
N PRO A 2 9.22 17.31 22.05
CA PRO A 2 9.00 15.86 21.99
C PRO A 2 8.79 15.48 20.53
N THR A 3 9.68 14.65 19.99
CA THR A 3 9.51 14.07 18.66
C THR A 3 8.34 13.11 18.74
N LYS A 4 7.22 13.46 18.11
CA LYS A 4 6.09 12.55 17.95
C LYS A 4 6.61 11.28 17.26
N ASP A 5 6.22 10.11 17.74
CA ASP A 5 6.60 8.84 17.13
C ASP A 5 6.23 8.86 15.65
N TYR A 6 7.23 8.81 14.77
CA TYR A 6 7.07 9.01 13.33
C TYR A 6 6.08 8.00 12.75
N LYS A 7 6.15 6.74 13.19
CA LYS A 7 5.25 5.68 12.71
C LYS A 7 3.81 5.98 13.10
N THR A 8 3.56 6.36 14.35
CA THR A 8 2.21 6.69 14.83
C THR A 8 1.63 7.87 14.07
N ASP A 9 2.41 8.93 13.81
CA ASP A 9 1.95 10.08 13.02
C ASP A 9 1.63 9.70 11.57
N LEU A 10 2.50 8.89 10.95
CA LEU A 10 2.29 8.37 9.60
C LEU A 10 0.99 7.57 9.51
N LEU A 11 0.76 6.61 10.40
CA LEU A 11 -0.45 5.78 10.41
C LEU A 11 -1.71 6.64 10.59
N GLN A 12 -1.67 7.67 11.44
CA GLN A 12 -2.79 8.60 11.61
C GLN A 12 -3.12 9.33 10.30
N ARG A 13 -2.11 9.79 9.54
CA ARG A 13 -2.31 10.47 8.25
C ARG A 13 -2.82 9.53 7.17
N LEU A 14 -2.35 8.28 7.16
CA LEU A 14 -2.78 7.24 6.20
C LEU A 14 -4.24 6.78 6.40
N GLY A 15 -4.86 7.12 7.53
CA GLY A 15 -6.31 6.99 7.69
C GLY A 15 -7.09 7.78 6.61
N ASN A 16 -6.56 8.91 6.16
CA ASN A 16 -7.13 9.68 5.04
C ASN A 16 -6.84 9.00 3.70
N SER A 17 -7.88 8.65 2.94
CA SER A 17 -7.74 7.92 1.66
C SER A 17 -6.95 8.69 0.61
N GLN A 18 -7.08 10.03 0.54
CA GLN A 18 -6.32 10.83 -0.42
C GLN A 18 -4.82 10.80 -0.10
N TYR A 19 -4.48 10.89 1.19
CA TYR A 19 -3.08 10.81 1.63
C TYR A 19 -2.50 9.41 1.37
N ALA A 20 -3.26 8.36 1.68
CA ALA A 20 -2.86 6.98 1.39
C ALA A 20 -2.65 6.73 -0.12
N ALA A 21 -3.53 7.25 -0.98
CA ALA A 21 -3.39 7.14 -2.43
C ALA A 21 -2.11 7.83 -2.93
N THR A 22 -1.85 9.06 -2.49
CA THR A 22 -0.61 9.79 -2.84
C THR A 22 0.63 9.06 -2.33
N TYR A 23 0.57 8.49 -1.13
CA TYR A 23 1.67 7.75 -0.54
C TYR A 23 2.01 6.47 -1.31
N LEU A 24 1.01 5.64 -1.65
CA LEU A 24 1.22 4.46 -2.49
C LEU A 24 1.69 4.82 -3.89
N LYS A 25 1.16 5.91 -4.45
CA LYS A 25 1.58 6.40 -5.75
C LYS A 25 3.06 6.75 -5.78
N ALA A 26 3.56 7.48 -4.77
CA ALA A 26 4.96 7.84 -4.70
C ALA A 26 5.86 6.59 -4.66
N ALA A 27 5.51 5.61 -3.82
CA ALA A 27 6.26 4.36 -3.72
C ALA A 27 6.19 3.52 -5.01
N LEU A 28 5.06 3.53 -5.72
CA LEU A 28 4.93 2.85 -7.01
C LEU A 28 5.75 3.55 -8.10
N ASP A 29 5.75 4.89 -8.13
CA ASP A 29 6.55 5.67 -9.09
C ASP A 29 8.07 5.40 -8.88
N GLU A 30 8.53 5.19 -7.63
CA GLU A 30 9.89 4.73 -7.31
C GLU A 30 10.16 3.32 -7.87
N THR A 31 9.28 2.35 -7.58
CA THR A 31 9.37 0.97 -8.11
C THR A 31 9.42 0.95 -9.64
N LEU A 32 8.69 1.83 -10.32
CA LEU A 32 8.73 1.93 -11.78
C LEU A 32 10.05 2.53 -12.30
N SER A 33 10.77 3.30 -11.48
CA SER A 33 12.05 3.90 -11.84
C SER A 33 13.23 2.96 -11.65
N ASP A 34 13.25 2.16 -10.59
CA ASP A 34 14.40 1.33 -10.22
C ASP A 34 14.14 -0.19 -10.29
N GLY A 35 12.88 -0.60 -10.46
CA GLY A 35 12.45 -2.00 -10.47
C GLY A 35 12.35 -2.65 -9.09
N ASN A 36 12.60 -1.91 -8.00
CA ASN A 36 12.57 -2.42 -6.62
C ASN A 36 11.18 -2.24 -6.00
N THR A 37 10.55 -3.35 -5.59
CA THR A 37 9.21 -3.36 -5.02
C THR A 37 9.17 -3.18 -3.51
N GLU A 38 10.32 -3.21 -2.81
CA GLU A 38 10.38 -3.18 -1.34
C GLU A 38 9.70 -1.93 -0.76
N ALA A 39 9.97 -0.76 -1.34
CA ALA A 39 9.37 0.51 -0.93
C ALA A 39 7.84 0.49 -1.06
N PHE A 40 7.34 -0.04 -2.18
CA PHE A 40 5.90 -0.18 -2.42
C PHE A 40 5.23 -1.17 -1.45
N LEU A 41 5.85 -2.33 -1.20
CA LEU A 41 5.30 -3.32 -0.26
C LEU A 41 5.28 -2.79 1.18
N LEU A 42 6.31 -2.05 1.58
CA LEU A 42 6.33 -1.36 2.87
C LEU A 42 5.24 -0.29 2.95
N ALA A 43 5.05 0.49 1.88
CA ALA A 43 4.00 1.49 1.83
C ALA A 43 2.60 0.86 1.91
N LEU A 44 2.37 -0.24 1.19
CA LEU A 44 1.14 -1.03 1.24
C LEU A 44 0.87 -1.56 2.65
N LYS A 45 1.90 -2.06 3.34
CA LYS A 45 1.79 -2.49 4.74
C LYS A 45 1.33 -1.35 5.64
N ASN A 46 1.93 -0.16 5.52
CA ASN A 46 1.55 0.98 6.34
C ASN A 46 0.09 1.40 6.09
N VAL A 47 -0.39 1.33 4.83
CA VAL A 47 -1.79 1.60 4.49
C VAL A 47 -2.72 0.55 5.09
N VAL A 48 -2.38 -0.73 4.98
CA VAL A 48 -3.15 -1.82 5.61
C VAL A 48 -3.24 -1.61 7.12
N GLU A 49 -2.12 -1.33 7.79
CA GLU A 49 -2.08 -1.06 9.24
C GLU A 49 -2.90 0.17 9.65
N ALA A 50 -2.95 1.22 8.81
CA ALA A 50 -3.69 2.44 9.08
C ALA A 50 -5.21 2.32 8.85
N LYS A 51 -5.62 1.46 7.91
CA LYS A 51 -7.02 1.32 7.47
C LYS A 51 -7.80 0.28 8.27
N GLY A 52 -7.12 -0.72 8.84
CA GLY A 52 -7.78 -1.73 9.64
C GLY A 52 -6.82 -2.77 10.19
N SER A 53 -7.39 -3.81 10.80
CA SER A 53 -6.58 -4.95 11.22
C SER A 53 -6.19 -5.80 10.00
N THR A 54 -5.00 -6.42 10.04
CA THR A 54 -4.58 -7.37 9.00
C THR A 54 -5.60 -8.50 8.80
N GLN A 55 -6.32 -8.89 9.86
CA GLN A 55 -7.38 -9.90 9.76
C GLN A 55 -8.59 -9.41 8.97
N THR A 56 -9.02 -8.17 9.22
CA THR A 56 -10.14 -7.55 8.50
C THR A 56 -9.81 -7.44 7.01
N ILE A 57 -8.63 -6.89 6.69
CA ILE A 57 -8.22 -6.71 5.29
C ILE A 57 -8.04 -8.05 4.58
N ALA A 58 -7.46 -9.07 5.24
CA ALA A 58 -7.35 -10.41 4.65
C ALA A 58 -8.72 -11.00 4.28
N ASN A 59 -9.71 -10.85 5.16
CA ASN A 59 -11.08 -11.32 4.93
C ASN A 59 -11.74 -10.57 3.77
N GLU A 60 -11.67 -9.23 3.77
CA GLU A 60 -12.25 -8.38 2.72
C GLU A 60 -11.59 -8.59 1.36
N SER A 61 -10.29 -8.91 1.35
CA SER A 61 -9.52 -9.23 0.14
C SER A 61 -9.67 -10.69 -0.31
N ASN A 62 -10.41 -11.52 0.43
CA ASN A 62 -10.54 -12.96 0.20
C ASN A 62 -9.19 -13.71 0.06
N ILE A 63 -8.19 -13.35 0.86
CA ILE A 63 -6.90 -14.03 0.94
C ILE A 63 -6.61 -14.51 2.35
N SER A 64 -5.75 -15.52 2.50
CA SER A 64 -5.35 -15.95 3.83
C SER A 64 -4.51 -14.87 4.53
N ARG A 65 -4.68 -14.74 5.85
CA ARG A 65 -3.86 -13.84 6.68
C ARG A 65 -2.37 -14.13 6.55
N GLN A 66 -1.99 -15.39 6.43
CA GLN A 66 -0.60 -15.80 6.18
C GLN A 66 -0.08 -15.29 4.84
N HIS A 67 -0.89 -15.36 3.78
CA HIS A 67 -0.52 -14.84 2.48
C HIS A 67 -0.35 -13.31 2.52
N LEU A 68 -1.30 -12.60 3.14
CA LEU A 68 -1.18 -11.16 3.33
C LEU A 68 0.09 -10.79 4.12
N TYR A 69 0.39 -11.47 5.22
CA TYR A 69 1.63 -11.20 5.98
C TYR A 69 2.89 -11.40 5.15
N ARG A 70 2.98 -12.46 4.35
CA ARG A 70 4.14 -12.74 3.49
C ARG A 70 4.36 -11.64 2.45
N ILE A 71 3.29 -11.10 1.89
CA ILE A 71 3.37 -9.96 0.96
C ILE A 71 3.86 -8.72 1.70
N LEU A 72 3.26 -8.41 2.86
CA LEU A 72 3.59 -7.22 3.65
C LEU A 72 4.97 -7.31 4.33
N SER A 73 5.58 -8.49 4.43
CA SER A 73 6.96 -8.66 4.95
C SER A 73 8.04 -8.44 3.90
N GLY A 74 7.69 -8.16 2.64
CA GLY A 74 8.65 -8.04 1.54
C GLY A 74 9.13 -9.39 0.99
N GLU A 75 8.66 -10.51 1.54
CA GLU A 75 9.03 -11.88 1.13
C GLU A 75 8.12 -12.43 0.02
N GLY A 76 7.32 -11.57 -0.62
CA GLY A 76 6.35 -11.97 -1.62
C GLY A 76 6.22 -10.98 -2.77
N ASN A 77 5.93 -11.50 -3.95
CA ASN A 77 5.50 -10.73 -5.10
C ASN A 77 4.00 -10.96 -5.29
N PRO A 78 3.12 -10.03 -4.86
CA PRO A 78 1.69 -10.19 -5.02
C PRO A 78 1.35 -10.27 -6.52
N THR A 79 0.47 -11.20 -6.89
CA THR A 79 -0.12 -11.17 -8.23
C THR A 79 -0.97 -9.91 -8.41
N LEU A 80 -1.27 -9.53 -9.65
CA LEU A 80 -2.16 -8.40 -9.92
C LEU A 80 -3.52 -8.57 -9.20
N ASP A 81 -4.10 -9.77 -9.24
CA ASP A 81 -5.37 -10.09 -8.56
C ASP A 81 -5.27 -9.90 -7.04
N THR A 82 -4.14 -10.28 -6.44
CA THR A 82 -3.93 -10.10 -5.01
C THR A 82 -3.78 -8.62 -4.66
N LEU A 83 -3.01 -7.89 -5.45
CA LEU A 83 -2.79 -6.46 -5.26
C LEU A 83 -4.12 -5.68 -5.36
N THR A 84 -4.90 -5.92 -6.41
CA THR A 84 -6.17 -5.21 -6.62
C THR A 84 -7.18 -5.54 -5.54
N SER A 85 -7.26 -6.80 -5.09
CA SER A 85 -8.14 -7.20 -3.98
C SER A 85 -7.76 -6.50 -2.67
N VAL A 86 -6.46 -6.42 -2.35
CA VAL A 86 -5.99 -5.70 -1.14
C VAL A 86 -6.25 -4.20 -1.25
N LEU A 87 -6.00 -3.59 -2.41
CA LEU A 87 -6.28 -2.17 -2.63
C LEU A 87 -7.77 -1.85 -2.44
N GLN A 88 -8.66 -2.68 -2.99
CA GLN A 88 -10.11 -2.53 -2.83
C GLN A 88 -10.53 -2.64 -1.35
N ALA A 89 -9.99 -3.62 -0.60
CA ALA A 89 -10.26 -3.78 0.83
C ALA A 89 -9.85 -2.54 1.65
N VAL A 90 -8.76 -1.87 1.29
CA VAL A 90 -8.34 -0.62 1.94
C VAL A 90 -9.02 0.64 1.37
N GLY A 91 -9.98 0.47 0.45
CA GLY A 91 -10.76 1.55 -0.15
C GLY A 91 -10.01 2.36 -1.21
N LEU A 92 -9.06 1.74 -1.92
CA LEU A 92 -8.22 2.36 -2.95
C LEU A 92 -8.34 1.61 -4.29
N THR A 93 -7.98 2.28 -5.37
CA THR A 93 -7.87 1.71 -6.71
C THR A 93 -6.63 2.24 -7.42
N ILE A 94 -6.22 1.56 -8.48
CA ILE A 94 -5.15 2.00 -9.39
C ILE A 94 -5.76 2.94 -10.43
N ASP A 95 -5.01 3.96 -10.80
CA ASP A 95 -5.29 4.82 -11.95
C ASP A 95 -4.06 4.85 -12.87
N PHE A 96 -4.30 5.02 -14.17
CA PHE A 96 -3.25 5.01 -15.19
C PHE A 96 -3.09 6.41 -15.77
N LYS A 97 -1.86 6.93 -15.74
CA LYS A 97 -1.48 8.18 -16.38
C LYS A 97 -0.62 7.90 -17.62
N PRO A 98 -0.68 8.76 -18.65
CA PRO A 98 0.28 8.70 -19.74
C PRO A 98 1.71 8.86 -19.22
N VAL A 99 2.65 8.12 -19.81
CA VAL A 99 4.09 8.22 -19.49
C VAL A 99 4.63 9.60 -19.91
N SER A 100 4.06 10.15 -20.99
CA SER A 100 4.18 11.53 -21.45
C SER A 100 2.94 11.83 -22.31
N ILE A 101 2.38 13.05 -22.22
CA ILE A 101 1.69 13.66 -23.37
C ILE A 101 2.72 14.64 -23.92
N GLU A 102 3.38 14.28 -25.01
CA GLU A 102 3.97 15.31 -25.87
C GLU A 102 2.80 15.93 -26.63
N ASP A 103 2.62 17.24 -26.51
CA ASP A 103 1.86 18.04 -27.48
C ASP A 103 2.65 18.17 -28.80
#